data_AF-A0A5N6RWV2-F1
#
_entry.id   AF-A0A5N6RWV2-F1
#
_cell.length_a   1.000
_cell.length_b   1.000
_cell.length_c   1.000
_cell.angle_alpha   90.00
_cell.angle_beta   90.00
_cell.angle_gamma   90.00
#
_symmetry.space_group_name_H-M   'P 1'
#
loop_
_entity.id
_entity.type
_entity.pdbx_description
1 polymer ?
#
loop_
_entity_poly.entity_id
_entity_poly.type
_entity_poly.pdbx_seq_one_letter_code
_entity_poly.pdbx_strand_id
1 'polypeptide(L)'
;MPIDPTNELSKLLGLHKYEEAFDAALQRCDVSIIYWLCSQVDLRCILSIDPLPLSQVVLLHLLRHLSYGINNNIPQKFGWMTHIANVIIPTDSMIAMHVRPIFNEVYALLNHQQYLPTITGFELSSIRSLMHVIISKIM
;
A
#
# COMPACT_ATOMS: atom_id res chain seq x y z
N MET A 1 -19.14 1.36 -24.98
CA MET A 1 -17.73 1.02 -24.74
C MET A 1 -17.56 0.68 -23.27
N PRO A 2 -16.75 -0.31 -22.88
CA PRO A 2 -16.44 -0.52 -21.48
C PRO A 2 -15.79 0.76 -20.95
N ILE A 3 -16.35 1.29 -19.86
CA ILE A 3 -15.80 2.48 -19.20
C ILE A 3 -14.46 2.06 -18.64
N ASP A 4 -13.37 2.69 -19.11
CA ASP A 4 -12.05 2.46 -18.55
C ASP A 4 -12.10 2.78 -17.05
N PRO A 5 -11.82 1.81 -16.16
CA PRO A 5 -11.92 2.01 -14.72
C PRO A 5 -11.02 3.14 -14.22
N THR A 6 -9.95 3.47 -14.95
CA THR A 6 -9.03 4.56 -14.60
C THR A 6 -9.64 5.96 -14.82
N ASN A 7 -10.64 6.11 -15.69
CA ASN A 7 -11.29 7.40 -15.94
C ASN A 7 -12.09 7.89 -14.72
N GLU A 8 -12.82 6.97 -14.08
CA GLU A 8 -13.57 7.28 -12.86
C GLU A 8 -12.63 7.64 -11.71
N LEU A 9 -11.56 6.86 -11.53
CA LEU A 9 -10.54 7.14 -10.52
C LEU A 9 -9.85 8.48 -10.75
N SER A 10 -9.49 8.79 -12.00
CA SER A 10 -8.89 10.09 -12.37
C SER A 10 -9.82 11.26 -12.03
N LYS A 11 -11.13 11.10 -12.24
CA LYS A 11 -12.12 12.11 -11.86
C LYS A 11 -12.18 12.30 -10.35
N LEU A 12 -12.15 11.22 -9.57
CA LEU A 12 -12.13 11.29 -8.10
C LEU A 12 -10.85 11.98 -7.60
N LEU A 13 -9.69 11.66 -8.18
CA LEU A 13 -8.42 12.31 -7.87
C LEU A 13 -8.45 13.82 -8.15
N GLY A 14 -9.00 14.24 -9.30
CA GLY A 14 -9.16 15.66 -9.61
C GLY A 14 -10.07 16.42 -8.65
N LEU A 15 -10.99 15.72 -7.99
CA LEU A 15 -11.86 16.25 -6.94
C LEU A 15 -11.26 16.12 -5.53
N HIS A 16 -10.01 15.67 -5.40
CA HIS A 16 -9.34 15.39 -4.12
C HIS A 16 -10.09 14.38 -3.24
N LYS A 17 -10.93 13.53 -3.86
CA LYS A 17 -11.68 12.43 -3.24
C LYS A 17 -10.80 11.19 -3.15
N TYR A 18 -9.74 11.29 -2.33
CA TYR A 18 -8.72 10.25 -2.26
C TYR A 18 -9.28 8.96 -1.68
N GLU A 19 -10.00 9.02 -0.56
CA GLU A 19 -10.61 7.85 0.06
C GLU A 19 -11.50 7.09 -0.92
N GLU A 20 -12.42 7.77 -1.59
CA GLU A 20 -13.31 7.11 -2.55
C GLU A 20 -12.55 6.54 -3.76
N ALA A 21 -11.47 7.20 -4.21
CA ALA A 21 -10.63 6.67 -5.28
C ALA A 21 -9.93 5.38 -4.86
N PHE A 22 -9.34 5.34 -3.66
CA PHE A 22 -8.66 4.15 -3.16
C PHE A 22 -9.64 3.02 -2.86
N ASP A 23 -10.79 3.30 -2.24
CA ASP A 23 -11.84 2.30 -2.03
C ASP A 23 -12.34 1.70 -3.34
N ALA A 24 -12.64 2.55 -4.34
CA ALA A 24 -13.10 2.08 -5.64
C ALA A 24 -12.03 1.25 -6.37
N ALA A 25 -10.74 1.53 -6.18
CA ALA A 25 -9.67 0.70 -6.72
C ALA A 25 -9.54 -0.64 -5.96
N LEU A 26 -9.64 -0.62 -4.62
CA LEU A 26 -9.56 -1.81 -3.78
C LEU A 26 -10.72 -2.79 -4.04
N GLN A 27 -11.93 -2.27 -4.25
CA GLN A 27 -13.12 -3.08 -4.57
C GLN A 27 -13.01 -3.85 -5.90
N ARG A 28 -12.14 -3.41 -6.81
CA ARG A 28 -11.93 -4.07 -8.10
C ARG A 28 -11.01 -5.29 -8.02
N CYS A 29 -10.33 -5.50 -6.88
CA CYS A 29 -9.39 -6.61 -6.66
C CYS A 29 -8.30 -6.74 -7.74
N ASP A 30 -8.00 -5.66 -8.47
CA ASP A 30 -6.97 -5.64 -9.51
C ASP A 30 -5.75 -4.87 -9.02
N VAL A 31 -4.67 -5.63 -8.80
CA VAL A 31 -3.39 -5.10 -8.34
C VAL A 31 -2.83 -4.08 -9.35
N SER A 32 -3.05 -4.25 -10.65
CA SER A 32 -2.56 -3.33 -11.68
C SER A 32 -3.18 -1.94 -11.52
N ILE A 33 -4.47 -1.87 -11.18
CA ILE A 33 -5.18 -0.61 -10.92
C ILE A 33 -4.66 0.07 -9.67
N ILE A 34 -4.35 -0.69 -8.61
CA ILE A 34 -3.77 -0.14 -7.38
C ILE A 34 -2.39 0.47 -7.64
N TYR A 35 -1.54 -0.24 -8.38
CA TYR A 35 -0.21 0.27 -8.74
C TYR A 35 -0.30 1.49 -9.67
N TRP A 36 -1.24 1.49 -10.62
CA TRP A 36 -1.54 2.66 -11.43
C TRP A 36 -1.99 3.83 -10.56
N LEU A 37 -2.94 3.63 -9.64
CA LEU A 37 -3.46 4.70 -8.78
C LEU A 37 -2.34 5.31 -7.92
N CYS A 38 -1.52 4.49 -7.28
CA CYS A 38 -0.35 4.93 -6.51
C CYS A 38 0.68 5.69 -7.37
N SER A 39 0.76 5.40 -8.68
CA SER A 39 1.64 6.14 -9.62
C SER A 39 1.07 7.48 -10.07
N GLN A 40 -0.26 7.67 -10.00
CA GLN A 40 -0.91 8.93 -10.36
C GLN A 40 -0.88 9.97 -9.24
N VAL A 41 -0.64 9.54 -8.00
CA VAL A 41 -0.66 10.41 -6.83
C VAL A 41 0.68 10.46 -6.13
N ASP A 42 1.00 11.59 -5.50
CA ASP A 42 2.08 11.61 -4.52
C ASP A 42 1.55 11.04 -3.20
N LEU A 43 1.69 9.73 -3.04
CA LEU A 43 1.25 9.02 -1.84
C LEU A 43 1.89 9.59 -0.56
N ARG A 44 3.15 10.06 -0.62
CA ARG A 44 3.79 10.68 0.56
C ARG A 44 3.10 11.97 0.95
N CYS A 45 2.77 12.80 -0.05
CA CYS A 45 2.05 14.04 0.17
C CYS A 45 0.67 13.76 0.78
N ILE A 46 -0.09 12.81 0.21
CA ILE A 46 -1.43 12.43 0.72
C ILE A 46 -1.36 11.97 2.18
N LEU A 47 -0.39 11.11 2.50
CA LEU A 47 -0.21 10.57 3.85
C LEU A 47 0.31 11.60 4.87
N SER A 48 0.72 12.79 4.41
CA SER A 48 1.18 13.90 5.28
C SER A 48 0.11 14.97 5.51
N ILE A 49 -1.05 14.86 4.85
CA ILE A 49 -2.18 15.80 5.05
C ILE A 49 -2.82 15.51 6.41
N ASP A 50 -3.15 16.57 7.16
CA ASP A 50 -3.86 16.51 8.44
C ASP A 50 -5.19 17.30 8.34
N PRO A 51 -6.36 16.67 8.58
CA PRO A 51 -6.54 15.27 8.95
C PRO A 51 -6.22 14.31 7.79
N LEU A 52 -5.71 13.11 8.14
CA LEU A 52 -5.33 12.08 7.18
C LEU A 52 -6.53 11.73 6.27
N PRO A 53 -6.42 11.91 4.94
CA PRO A 53 -7.55 11.77 4.02
C PRO A 53 -7.88 10.31 3.68
N LEU A 54 -7.19 9.34 4.28
CA LEU A 54 -7.40 7.91 4.08
C LEU A 54 -7.67 7.24 5.42
N SER A 55 -8.74 6.44 5.51
CA SER A 55 -9.01 5.65 6.71
C SER A 55 -7.99 4.54 6.92
N GLN A 56 -7.88 4.10 8.18
CA GLN A 56 -7.02 3.00 8.59
C GLN A 56 -7.35 1.68 7.86
N VAL A 57 -8.62 1.46 7.52
CA VAL A 57 -9.07 0.30 6.73
C VAL A 57 -8.51 0.35 5.31
N VAL A 58 -8.64 1.50 4.63
CA VAL A 58 -8.10 1.71 3.28
C VAL A 58 -6.60 1.49 3.27
N LEU A 59 -5.87 2.06 4.23
CA LEU A 59 -4.42 1.90 4.34
C LEU A 59 -4.01 0.43 4.51
N LEU A 60 -4.68 -0.30 5.40
CA LEU A 60 -4.37 -1.70 5.65
C LEU A 60 -4.63 -2.58 4.42
N HIS A 61 -5.76 -2.36 3.74
CA HIS A 61 -6.08 -3.06 2.49
C HIS A 61 -5.14 -2.68 1.35
N LEU A 62 -4.72 -1.41 1.26
CA LEU A 62 -3.75 -0.95 0.27
C LEU A 62 -2.39 -1.60 0.45
N LEU A 63 -1.90 -1.67 1.70
CA LEU A 63 -0.66 -2.38 2.04
C LEU A 63 -0.72 -3.85 1.59
N ARG A 64 -1.84 -4.51 1.89
CA ARG A 64 -2.07 -5.91 1.51
C ARG A 64 -2.06 -6.09 -0.01
N HIS A 65 -2.81 -5.27 -0.75
CA HIS A 65 -2.86 -5.39 -2.22
C HIS A 65 -1.51 -5.11 -2.89
N LEU A 66 -0.74 -4.13 -2.40
CA LEU A 66 0.62 -3.88 -2.89
C LEU A 66 1.53 -5.08 -2.66
N SER A 67 1.36 -5.81 -1.55
CA SER A 67 2.13 -7.03 -1.28
C SER A 67 1.84 -8.19 -2.24
N TYR A 68 0.63 -8.29 -2.81
CA TYR A 68 0.34 -9.28 -3.85
C TYR A 68 1.08 -9.02 -5.15
N GLY A 69 1.33 -7.74 -5.48
CA GLY A 69 2.12 -7.33 -6.63
C GLY A 69 3.62 -7.28 -6.39
N ILE A 70 4.15 -7.88 -5.31
CA ILE A 70 5.54 -7.69 -4.90
C ILE A 70 6.57 -8.12 -5.95
N ASN A 71 6.20 -9.03 -6.85
CA ASN A 71 7.05 -9.49 -7.96
C ASN A 71 7.12 -8.48 -9.14
N ASN A 72 6.30 -7.42 -9.15
CA ASN A 72 6.30 -6.44 -10.22
C ASN A 72 7.55 -5.54 -10.13
N ASN A 73 8.19 -5.25 -11.27
CA ASN A 73 9.39 -4.40 -11.33
C ASN A 73 9.05 -2.90 -11.23
N ILE A 74 8.37 -2.49 -10.15
CA ILE A 74 8.01 -1.11 -9.86
C ILE A 74 8.91 -0.59 -8.73
N PRO A 75 9.91 0.25 -9.02
CA PRO A 75 10.90 0.69 -8.04
C PRO A 75 10.31 1.36 -6.79
N GLN A 76 9.19 2.08 -6.95
CA GLN A 76 8.56 2.88 -5.89
C GLN A 76 7.72 2.04 -4.92
N LYS A 77 7.43 0.77 -5.22
CA LYS A 77 6.46 -0.07 -4.48
C LYS A 77 6.81 -0.21 -2.99
N PHE A 78 8.07 -0.48 -2.67
CA PHE A 78 8.52 -0.63 -1.29
C PHE A 78 8.49 0.70 -0.54
N GLY A 79 8.76 1.80 -1.24
CA GLY A 79 8.58 3.15 -0.70
C GLY A 79 7.11 3.39 -0.31
N TRP A 80 6.17 3.15 -1.22
CA TRP A 80 4.74 3.26 -0.95
C TRP A 80 4.31 2.41 0.25
N MET A 81 4.67 1.12 0.25
CA MET A 81 4.36 0.21 1.36
C MET A 81 4.94 0.71 2.69
N THR A 82 6.16 1.27 2.70
CA THR A 82 6.79 1.81 3.92
C THR A 82 6.03 3.03 4.43
N HIS A 83 5.63 3.95 3.55
CA HIS A 83 4.85 5.11 3.96
C HIS A 83 3.48 4.73 4.51
N ILE A 84 2.80 3.77 3.87
CA ILE A 84 1.51 3.24 4.35
C ILE A 84 1.69 2.57 5.71
N ALA A 85 2.68 1.70 5.87
CA ALA A 85 2.92 1.00 7.14
C ALA A 85 3.23 1.95 8.30
N ASN A 86 3.89 3.09 8.04
CA ASN A 86 4.20 4.09 9.06
C ASN A 86 2.95 4.79 9.63
N VAL A 87 1.96 5.08 8.79
CA VAL A 87 0.71 5.77 9.19
C VAL A 87 -0.35 4.83 9.76
N ILE A 88 -0.16 3.51 9.64
CA ILE A 88 -1.06 2.53 10.25
C ILE A 88 -0.94 2.60 11.77
N ILE A 89 -2.09 2.62 12.43
CA ILE A 89 -2.27 2.64 13.88
C ILE A 89 -2.82 1.27 14.30
N PRO A 90 -1.98 0.34 14.81
CA PRO A 90 -2.39 -1.03 15.14
C PRO A 90 -3.49 -1.14 16.19
N THR A 91 -3.61 -0.11 17.05
CA THR A 91 -4.61 -0.03 18.12
C THR A 91 -5.94 0.56 17.66
N ASP A 92 -6.07 0.96 16.39
CA ASP A 92 -7.33 1.47 15.84
C ASP A 92 -8.39 0.35 15.83
N SER A 93 -9.55 0.62 16.44
CA SER A 93 -10.61 -0.37 16.64
C SER A 93 -11.15 -0.97 15.34
N MET A 94 -11.10 -0.24 14.22
CA MET A 94 -11.61 -0.73 12.94
C MET A 94 -10.71 -1.81 12.34
N ILE A 95 -9.41 -1.78 12.64
CA ILE A 95 -8.42 -2.67 12.04
C ILE A 95 -7.69 -3.58 13.03
N ALA A 96 -7.86 -3.39 14.34
CA ALA A 96 -7.12 -4.11 15.38
C ALA A 96 -7.11 -5.64 15.21
N MET A 97 -8.24 -6.23 14.81
CA MET A 97 -8.34 -7.68 14.58
C MET A 97 -7.69 -8.16 13.26
N HIS A 98 -7.45 -7.26 12.31
CA HIS A 98 -6.96 -7.58 10.96
C HIS A 98 -5.51 -7.14 10.72
N VAL A 99 -4.98 -6.17 11.48
CA VAL A 99 -3.60 -5.67 11.34
C VAL A 99 -2.59 -6.79 11.45
N ARG A 100 -2.65 -7.56 12.54
CA ARG A 100 -1.65 -8.59 12.84
C ARG A 100 -1.54 -9.68 11.77
N PRO A 101 -2.63 -10.34 11.33
CA PRO A 101 -2.53 -11.36 10.28
C PRO A 101 -2.04 -10.77 8.95
N ILE A 102 -2.49 -9.57 8.57
CA ILE A 102 -2.05 -8.93 7.33
C ILE A 102 -0.56 -8.57 7.41
N PHE A 103 -0.10 -8.01 8.51
CA PHE A 103 1.30 -7.64 8.69
C PHE A 103 2.22 -8.86 8.67
N ASN A 104 1.78 -9.97 9.28
CA ASN A 104 2.50 -11.25 9.21
C ASN A 104 2.56 -11.81 7.78
N GLU A 105 1.46 -11.73 7.02
CA GLU A 105 1.41 -12.14 5.61
C GLU A 105 2.40 -11.32 4.77
N VAL A 106 2.37 -10.00 4.89
CA VAL A 106 3.27 -9.09 4.19
C VAL A 106 4.74 -9.34 4.59
N TYR A 107 5.01 -9.56 5.88
CA TYR A 107 6.35 -9.89 6.36
C TYR A 107 6.89 -11.19 5.77
N ALA A 108 6.06 -12.25 5.73
CA ALA A 108 6.46 -13.53 5.14
C ALA A 108 6.80 -13.40 3.65
N LEU A 109 6.01 -12.62 2.91
CA LEU A 109 6.27 -12.31 1.49
C LEU A 109 7.60 -11.56 1.32
N LEU A 110 7.83 -10.50 2.09
CA LEU A 110 9.07 -9.73 2.07
C LEU A 110 10.30 -10.58 2.43
N ASN A 111 10.14 -11.45 3.44
CA ASN A 111 11.18 -12.36 3.87
C ASN A 111 11.53 -13.37 2.78
N HIS A 112 10.58 -13.84 1.98
CA HIS A 112 10.87 -14.69 0.82
C HIS A 112 11.59 -13.91 -0.28
N GLN A 113 11.16 -12.67 -0.54
CA GLN A 113 11.72 -11.84 -1.60
C GLN A 113 13.21 -11.56 -1.39
N GLN A 114 13.66 -11.20 -0.18
CA GLN A 114 15.06 -10.86 0.08
C GLN A 114 16.09 -11.95 -0.26
N TYR A 115 15.67 -13.22 -0.42
CA TYR A 115 16.53 -14.33 -0.84
C TYR A 115 16.49 -14.62 -2.34
N LEU A 116 15.67 -13.88 -3.11
CA LEU A 116 15.61 -14.06 -4.56
C LEU A 116 16.86 -13.46 -5.23
N PRO A 117 17.47 -14.18 -6.20
CA PRO A 117 18.70 -13.75 -6.86
C PRO A 117 18.53 -12.53 -7.78
N THR A 118 17.28 -12.12 -8.05
CA THR A 118 16.92 -11.01 -8.93
C THR A 118 16.87 -9.66 -8.22
N ILE A 119 17.06 -9.60 -6.90
CA ILE A 119 16.91 -8.37 -6.11
C ILE A 119 18.16 -7.50 -6.18
N THR A 120 17.95 -6.21 -6.46
CA THR A 120 19.01 -5.21 -6.40
C THR A 120 19.33 -4.79 -4.95
N GLY A 121 20.55 -4.33 -4.68
CA GLY A 121 20.95 -3.88 -3.33
C GLY A 121 20.08 -2.74 -2.75
N PHE A 122 19.52 -1.90 -3.62
CA PHE A 122 18.58 -0.83 -3.24
C PHE A 122 17.22 -1.38 -2.81
N GLU A 123 16.68 -2.35 -3.54
CA GLU A 123 15.44 -3.05 -3.17
C GLU A 123 15.61 -3.81 -1.86
N LEU A 124 16.76 -4.45 -1.65
CA LEU A 124 17.04 -5.15 -0.39
C LEU A 124 17.01 -4.21 0.82
N SER A 125 17.60 -3.02 0.70
CA SER A 125 17.55 -2.00 1.75
C SER A 125 16.13 -1.51 2.03
N SER A 126 15.33 -1.35 0.98
CA SER A 126 13.93 -0.94 1.07
C SER A 126 13.06 -2.02 1.72
N ILE A 127 13.25 -3.30 1.35
CA ILE A 127 12.57 -4.45 1.93
C ILE A 127 12.88 -4.55 3.43
N ARG A 128 14.15 -4.46 3.81
CA ARG A 128 14.55 -4.51 5.23
C ARG A 128 13.92 -3.38 6.04
N SER A 129 13.92 -2.16 5.49
CA SER A 129 13.30 -1.00 6.15
C SER A 129 11.81 -1.24 6.39
N LEU A 130 11.09 -1.74 5.39
CA LEU A 130 9.67 -2.09 5.50
C LEU A 130 9.44 -3.21 6.54
N MET A 131 10.25 -4.26 6.53
CA MET A 131 10.18 -5.34 7.52
C MET A 131 10.37 -4.82 8.95
N HIS A 132 11.31 -3.88 9.16
CA HIS A 132 11.51 -3.25 10.46
C HIS A 132 10.30 -2.42 10.92
N VAL A 133 9.69 -1.63 10.02
CA VAL A 133 8.46 -0.88 10.33
C VAL A 133 7.32 -1.82 10.70
N ILE A 134 7.14 -2.90 9.93
CA ILE A 134 6.11 -3.92 10.20
C ILE A 134 6.33 -4.55 11.58
N ILE A 135 7.55 -5.00 11.90
CA ILE A 135 7.86 -5.58 13.22
C ILE A 135 7.57 -4.58 14.33
N SER A 136 8.00 -3.32 14.19
CA SER A 136 7.80 -2.26 15.19
C SER A 136 6.33 -1.96 15.47
N LYS A 137 5.42 -2.32 14.57
CA LYS A 137 3.97 -2.09 14.71
C LYS A 137 3.23 -3.33 15.22
N ILE A 138 3.85 -4.52 15.17
CA ILE A 138 3.30 -5.77 15.70
C ILE A 138 3.69 -5.98 17.16
N MET A 139 4.89 -5.51 17.53
CA MET A 139 5.45 -5.59 18.89
C MET A 139 4.85 -4.51 19.79
#